data_AF-A0A7W7ZLP0-F1
#
_entry.id   AF-A0A7W7ZLP0-F1
#
_cell.length_a   1.000
_cell.length_b   1.000
_cell.length_c   1.000
_cell.angle_alpha   90.00
_cell.angle_beta   90.00
_cell.angle_gamma   90.00
#
_symmetry.space_group_name_H-M   'P 1'
#
loop_
_entity.id
_entity.type
_entity.pdbx_description
1 polymer ?
#
loop_
_entity_poly.entity_id
_entity_poly.type
_entity_poly.pdbx_seq_one_letter_code
_entity_poly.pdbx_strand_id
1 'polypeptide(L)' 'MNMSLFKSFPIWREQYLQFRADGFNVLNHPTLGAPNGSLNNNGGQITGPQFFQNNTPDSRFFQLSLKYAF' A
#
# COMPACT_ATOMS: atom_id res chain seq x y z
N MET A 1 -1.78 -0.64 7.74
CA MET A 1 -0.75 -1.71 7.83
C MET A 1 -0.48 -2.28 6.44
N ASN A 2 0.78 -2.55 6.11
CA ASN A 2 1.20 -3.10 4.82
C ASN A 2 1.82 -4.49 5.02
N MET A 3 1.61 -5.39 4.06
CA MET A 3 2.10 -6.76 4.10
C MET A 3 2.75 -7.11 2.77
N SER A 4 3.89 -7.81 2.81
CA SER A 4 4.57 -8.31 1.61
C SER A 4 4.86 -9.79 1.78
N LEU A 5 4.47 -10.58 0.79
CA LEU A 5 4.70 -12.01 0.71
C LEU A 5 5.54 -12.31 -0.53
N PHE A 6 6.57 -13.12 -0.37
CA PHE A 6 7.47 -13.51 -1.46
C PHE A 6 7.80 -14.99 -1.38
N LYS A 7 7.79 -15.65 -2.55
CA LYS A 7 8.14 -17.06 -2.69
C LYS A 7 8.98 -17.24 -3.94
N SER A 8 10.14 -17.87 -3.77
CA SER A 8 10.99 -18.29 -4.89
C SER A 8 10.77 -19.77 -5.18
N PHE A 9 10.54 -20.09 -6.45
CA PHE A 9 10.41 -21.43 -6.98
C PHE A 9 11.67 -21.73 -7.81
N PRO A 10 12.51 -22.68 -7.38
CA PRO A 10 13.66 -23.09 -8.18
C PRO A 10 13.16 -23.78 -9.45
N ILE A 11 13.68 -23.39 -10.61
CA ILE A 11 13.31 -23.99 -11.91
C ILE A 11 14.43 -24.89 -12.40
N TRP A 12 15.65 -24.37 -12.50
CA TRP A 12 16.80 -25.14 -12.96
C TRP A 12 18.12 -24.55 -12.45
N ARG A 13 18.92 -25.35 -11.73
CA ARG A 13 20.19 -24.89 -11.14
C ARG A 13 20.01 -23.58 -10.35
N GLU A 14 20.70 -22.52 -10.78
CA GLU A 14 20.68 -21.17 -10.19
C GLU A 14 19.48 -20.33 -10.66
N GLN A 15 18.66 -20.83 -11.59
CA GLN A 15 17.50 -20.14 -12.15
C GLN A 15 16.27 -20.32 -11.24
N TYR A 16 15.62 -19.21 -10.91
CA TYR A 16 14.45 -19.20 -10.04
C TYR A 16 13.39 -18.21 -10.48
N LEU A 17 12.13 -18.59 -10.24
CA LEU A 17 10.97 -17.74 -10.42
C LEU A 17 10.54 -17.21 -9.06
N GLN A 18 10.58 -15.88 -8.88
CA GLN A 18 10.15 -15.22 -7.66
C GLN A 18 8.76 -14.59 -7.88
N PHE A 19 7.78 -15.08 -7.13
CA PHE A 19 6.46 -14.48 -7.02
C PHE A 19 6.43 -13.57 -5.79
N ARG A 20 5.86 -12.38 -5.94
CA ARG A 20 5.67 -11.43 -4.84
C ARG A 20 4.27 -10.83 -4.89
N ALA A 21 3.63 -10.82 -3.73
CA ALA A 21 2.35 -10.19 -3.48
C ALA A 21 2.51 -9.13 -2.38
N ASP A 22 2.24 -7.88 -2.72
CA ASP A 22 2.22 -6.77 -1.78
C ASP A 22 0.76 -6.35 -1.53
N GLY A 23 0.38 -6.26 -0.26
CA GLY A 23 -0.92 -5.77 0.19
C GLY A 23 -0.74 -4.45 0.94
N PHE A 24 -1.42 -3.42 0.49
CA PHE A 24 -1.45 -2.11 1.13
C PHE A 24 -2.79 -1.93 1.83
N ASN A 25 -2.73 -1.34 3.02
CA ASN A 25 -3.88 -1.22 3.91
C ASN A 25 -4.66 -2.54 4.08
N VAL A 26 -3.96 -3.63 4.45
CA VAL A 26 -4.56 -4.97 4.56
C VAL A 26 -5.70 -5.01 5.58
N LEU A 27 -5.58 -4.23 6.67
CA LEU A 27 -6.59 -4.10 7.69
C LEU A 27 -7.74 -3.17 7.31
N ASN A 28 -7.69 -2.53 6.14
CA ASN A 28 -8.71 -1.62 5.63
C ASN A 28 -9.10 -0.52 6.65
N HIS A 29 -8.11 0.02 7.37
CA HIS A 29 -8.35 1.10 8.34
C HIS A 29 -8.30 2.45 7.63
N PRO A 30 -9.16 3.42 7.99
CA PRO A 30 -9.05 4.76 7.45
C PRO A 30 -7.81 5.46 8.01
N THR A 31 -7.00 6.02 7.12
CA THR A 31 -5.90 6.92 7.42
C THR A 31 -6.48 8.32 7.54
N LEU A 32 -6.26 8.97 8.68
CA LEU A 32 -6.72 10.33 8.93
C LEU A 32 -5.88 11.33 8.12
N GLY A 33 -6.54 12.33 7.54
CA GLY A 33 -5.88 13.39 6.79
C GLY A 33 -5.12 14.38 7.67
N ALA A 34 -4.42 15.31 7.03
CA ALA A 34 -3.75 16.39 7.74
C ALA A 34 -4.79 17.32 8.44
N PRO A 35 -4.46 17.85 9.64
CA PRO A 35 -5.28 18.86 10.30
C PRO A 35 -5.43 20.13 9.46
N ASN A 36 -6.55 20.83 9.58
CA ASN A 36 -6.76 22.10 8.90
C ASN A 36 -5.73 23.15 9.36
N GLY A 37 -4.87 23.61 8.44
CA GLY A 37 -3.84 24.61 8.73
C GLY A 37 -4.33 26.06 8.77
N SER A 38 -5.63 26.30 8.57
CA SER A 38 -6.20 27.65 8.57
C SER A 38 -6.54 28.14 9.98
N LEU A 39 -6.29 29.42 10.27
CA LEU A 39 -6.82 30.07 11.48
C LEU A 39 -8.32 30.41 11.31
N ASN A 40 -9.17 29.39 11.28
CA ASN A 40 -10.63 29.54 11.33
C ASN A 40 -11.21 28.60 12.40
N ASN A 41 -12.54 28.55 12.54
CA ASN A 41 -13.21 27.73 13.55
C ASN A 41 -12.92 26.22 13.44
N ASN A 42 -12.40 25.77 12.30
CA ASN A 42 -12.02 24.38 12.05
C ASN A 42 -10.49 24.18 12.10
N GLY A 43 -9.72 25.22 12.47
CA GLY A 43 -8.27 25.17 12.58
C GLY A 43 -7.81 24.06 13.53
N GLY A 44 -6.89 23.22 13.08
CA GLY A 44 -6.39 22.07 13.82
C GLY A 44 -7.31 20.84 13.83
N GLN A 45 -8.51 20.91 13.24
CA GLN A 45 -9.41 19.75 13.14
C GLN A 45 -9.10 18.89 11.91
N ILE A 46 -9.23 17.57 12.05
CA ILE A 46 -9.20 16.61 10.94
C ILE A 46 -10.65 16.29 10.56
N THR A 47 -11.08 16.72 9.38
CA THR A 47 -12.48 16.60 8.93
C THR A 47 -12.73 15.40 8.02
N GLY A 48 -11.72 14.56 7.76
CA GLY A 48 -11.88 13.40 6.90
C GLY A 48 -10.60 12.56 6.71
N PRO A 49 -10.74 11.42 6.00
CA PRO A 49 -9.61 10.56 5.67
C PRO A 49 -8.68 11.19 4.62
N GLN A 50 -7.44 10.72 4.61
CA GLN A 50 -6.40 11.17 3.68
C GLN A 50 -6.65 10.63 2.27
N PHE A 51 -6.60 11.50 1.27
CA PHE A 51 -6.66 11.12 -0.15
C PHE A 51 -5.24 11.07 -0.73
N PHE A 52 -4.73 9.86 -0.97
CA PHE A 52 -3.43 9.65 -1.61
C PHE A 52 -3.59 9.57 -3.14
N GLN A 53 -3.51 10.71 -3.85
CA GLN A 53 -3.65 10.75 -5.32
C GLN A 53 -4.98 10.16 -5.87
N ASN A 54 -5.31 10.47 -7.12
CA ASN A 54 -6.59 10.14 -7.73
C ASN A 54 -6.84 8.61 -7.88
N ASN A 55 -5.78 7.80 -7.84
CA ASN A 55 -5.84 6.37 -8.16
C ASN A 55 -5.46 5.44 -6.99
N THR A 56 -5.12 6.02 -5.83
CA THR A 56 -4.89 5.28 -4.59
C THR A 56 -5.62 5.98 -3.44
N PRO A 57 -6.96 6.11 -3.50
CA PRO A 57 -7.69 6.33 -2.25
C PRO A 57 -7.15 5.30 -1.24
N ASP A 58 -7.07 5.67 0.04
CA ASP A 58 -6.56 4.83 1.13
C ASP A 58 -7.33 3.50 1.33
N SER A 59 -8.06 3.06 0.31
CA SER A 59 -8.59 1.73 0.07
C SER A 59 -7.50 0.66 0.06
N ARG A 60 -7.87 -0.51 0.58
CA ARG A 60 -7.08 -1.74 0.45
C ARG A 60 -6.83 -2.10 -1.01
N PHE A 61 -5.57 -2.22 -1.40
CA PHE A 61 -5.19 -2.70 -2.73
C PHE A 61 -4.05 -3.71 -2.66
N PHE A 62 -3.99 -4.57 -3.68
CA PHE A 62 -2.98 -5.62 -3.80
C PHE A 62 -2.21 -5.45 -5.10
N GLN A 63 -0.91 -5.62 -5.04
CA GLN A 63 -0.01 -5.62 -6.18
C GLN A 63 0.66 -6.98 -6.29
N LEU A 64 0.58 -7.57 -7.48
CA LEU A 64 1.19 -8.86 -7.79
C LEU A 64 2.34 -8.63 -8.77
N SER A 65 3.46 -9.30 -8.53
CA SER A 65 4.63 -9.24 -9.40
C SER A 65 5.28 -10.61 -9.53
N LEU A 66 5.87 -10.82 -10.70
CA LEU A 66 6.59 -12.03 -11.05
C LEU A 66 7.94 -11.66 -11.64
N LYS A 67 9.00 -12.29 -11.16
CA LYS A 67 10.37 -12.09 -11.63
C LYS A 67 11.00 -13.42 -11.96
N TYR A 68 11.58 -13.53 -13.16
CA TYR A 68 12.44 -14.64 -13.53
C TYR A 68 13.90 -14.22 -13.42
N ALA A 69 14.73 -15.01 -12.73
CA ALA A 69 16.16 -14.78 -12.60
C ALA A 69 16.92 -15.96 -13.21
N PHE A 70 17.93 -15.67 -14.02
CA PHE A 70 18.73 -16.63 -14.78
C PHE A 70 20.23 -16.41 -14.59
#